data_AF-A0A3A1XN76-F1
#
_entry.id   AF-A0A3A1XN76-F1
#
_cell.length_a   1.000
_cell.length_b   1.000
_cell.length_c   1.000
_cell.angle_alpha   90.00
_cell.angle_beta   90.00
_cell.angle_gamma   90.00
#
_symmetry.space_group_name_H-M   'P 1'
#
loop_
_entity.id
_entity.type
_entity.pdbx_description
1 polymer ?
#
loop_
_entity_poly.entity_id
_entity_poly.type
_entity_poly.pdbx_seq_one_letter_code
_entity_poly.pdbx_strand_id
1 'polypeptide(L)'
;MTNFTQDYYRSGAPEVIDTQATYAFEEAKRVSVGRTYGEMTLGLIVTTLVALFTQSGNFWLRFMFATRGWGWMMLAIAQVVIAVVLGTRLMKMSETTVRVLFYAYAALTGFTLSSVFQVFSLGSVALVFALTAGFFLCLTMLALTTKK
;
A
#
# COMPACT_ATOMS: atom_id res chain seq x y z
N MET A 1 -20.73 -11.43 65.64
CA MET A 1 -20.65 -12.24 64.40
C MET A 1 -20.94 -11.30 63.25
N THR A 2 -19.88 -10.74 62.68
CA THR A 2 -19.92 -9.70 61.65
C THR A 2 -20.21 -10.35 60.31
N ASN A 3 -21.33 -9.95 59.70
CA ASN A 3 -21.79 -10.40 58.39
C ASN A 3 -20.83 -9.88 57.30
N PHE A 4 -19.83 -10.69 56.96
CA PHE A 4 -18.83 -10.40 55.92
C PHE A 4 -19.21 -10.94 54.53
N THR A 5 -20.47 -11.30 54.29
CA THR A 5 -20.86 -12.06 53.08
C THR A 5 -21.82 -11.34 52.14
N GLN A 6 -22.02 -10.02 52.25
CA GLN A 6 -23.02 -9.32 51.43
C GLN A 6 -22.51 -8.17 50.53
N ASP A 7 -21.22 -7.86 50.52
CA ASP A 7 -20.67 -6.83 49.62
C ASP A 7 -20.06 -7.38 48.32
N TYR A 8 -19.94 -8.70 48.19
CA TYR A 8 -19.40 -9.34 46.98
C TYR A 8 -20.39 -9.42 45.81
N TYR A 9 -21.65 -9.01 46.01
CA TYR A 9 -22.70 -9.07 44.98
C TYR A 9 -23.00 -7.72 44.31
N ARG A 10 -22.23 -6.66 44.61
CA ARG A 10 -22.47 -5.30 44.09
C ARG A 10 -21.30 -4.75 43.24
N SER A 11 -20.75 -5.54 42.33
CA SER A 11 -19.99 -5.02 41.19
C SER A 11 -19.49 -6.19 40.35
N GLY A 12 -20.22 -6.52 39.30
CA GLY A 12 -19.81 -7.60 38.42
C GLY A 12 -21.00 -8.11 37.63
N ALA A 13 -21.68 -7.20 36.92
CA ALA A 13 -22.30 -7.64 35.67
C ALA A 13 -21.19 -8.36 34.90
N PRO A 14 -21.41 -9.58 34.39
CA PRO A 14 -20.42 -10.22 33.54
C PRO A 14 -20.06 -9.19 32.47
N GLU A 15 -18.78 -8.86 32.36
CA GLU A 15 -18.27 -8.10 31.23
C GLU A 15 -18.60 -8.97 30.02
N VAL A 16 -19.78 -8.70 29.43
CA VAL A 16 -20.23 -9.34 28.22
C VAL A 16 -19.17 -8.92 27.22
N ILE A 17 -18.23 -9.82 26.94
CA ILE A 17 -17.43 -9.76 25.72
C ILE A 17 -18.52 -9.71 24.66
N ASP A 18 -18.77 -8.51 24.15
CA ASP A 18 -19.76 -8.27 23.13
C ASP A 18 -19.20 -8.95 21.89
N THR A 19 -19.57 -10.23 21.76
CA THR A 19 -19.11 -11.09 20.69
C THR A 19 -19.58 -10.50 19.38
N GLN A 20 -20.76 -9.85 19.34
CA GLN A 20 -21.20 -9.10 18.17
C GLN A 20 -20.31 -7.91 17.84
N ALA A 21 -19.88 -7.11 18.81
CA ALA A 21 -18.90 -6.06 18.58
C ALA A 21 -17.56 -6.64 18.11
N THR A 22 -17.10 -7.74 18.71
CA THR A 22 -15.86 -8.45 18.31
C THR A 22 -15.95 -8.97 16.87
N TYR A 23 -17.08 -9.58 16.47
CA TYR A 23 -17.33 -10.04 15.10
C TYR A 23 -17.48 -8.86 14.12
N ALA A 24 -18.10 -7.76 14.52
CA ALA A 24 -18.23 -6.55 13.70
C ALA A 24 -16.88 -5.84 13.50
N PHE A 25 -16.02 -5.81 14.52
CA PHE A 25 -14.63 -5.34 14.40
C PHE A 25 -13.79 -6.28 13.53
N GLU A 26 -13.98 -7.60 13.64
CA GLU A 26 -13.32 -8.62 12.82
C GLU A 26 -13.74 -8.49 11.34
N GLU A 27 -15.03 -8.33 11.05
CA GLU A 27 -15.56 -8.09 9.70
C GLU A 27 -15.10 -6.73 9.16
N ALA A 28 -15.15 -5.65 9.95
CA ALA A 28 -14.67 -4.34 9.54
C ALA A 28 -13.16 -4.36 9.23
N LYS A 29 -12.37 -5.08 10.02
CA LYS A 29 -10.93 -5.27 9.77
C LYS A 29 -10.69 -6.03 8.47
N ARG A 30 -11.45 -7.10 8.19
CA ARG A 30 -11.33 -7.89 6.94
C ARG A 30 -11.68 -7.08 5.70
N VAL A 31 -12.78 -6.33 5.73
CA VAL A 31 -13.21 -5.47 4.63
C VAL A 31 -12.17 -4.37 4.37
N SER A 32 -11.55 -3.82 5.42
CA SER A 32 -10.48 -2.81 5.27
C SER A 32 -9.21 -3.37 4.62
N VAL A 33 -8.85 -4.61 4.94
CA VAL A 33 -7.63 -5.26 4.44
C VAL A 33 -7.78 -5.62 2.96
N GLY A 34 -8.90 -6.20 2.54
CA GLY A 34 -9.18 -6.50 1.12
C GLY A 34 -9.20 -5.23 0.25
N ARG A 35 -9.79 -4.15 0.77
CA ARG A 35 -9.78 -2.83 0.10
C ARG A 35 -8.38 -2.25 -0.05
N THR A 36 -7.52 -2.42 0.96
CA THR A 36 -6.13 -1.95 0.95
C THR A 36 -5.29 -2.71 -0.07
N TYR A 37 -5.43 -4.04 -0.14
CA TYR A 37 -4.74 -4.83 -1.16
C TYR A 37 -5.17 -4.43 -2.58
N GLY A 38 -6.46 -4.15 -2.79
CA GLY A 38 -6.99 -3.62 -4.05
C GLY A 38 -6.31 -2.30 -4.49
N GLU A 39 -6.18 -1.34 -3.59
CA GLU A 39 -5.49 -0.06 -3.86
C GLU A 39 -4.00 -0.29 -4.16
N MET A 40 -3.35 -1.25 -3.49
CA MET A 40 -1.94 -1.59 -3.76
C MET A 40 -1.76 -2.21 -5.16
N THR A 41 -2.66 -3.09 -5.60
CA THR A 41 -2.67 -3.60 -6.98
C THR A 41 -2.80 -2.46 -8.00
N LEU A 42 -3.69 -1.49 -7.75
CA LEU A 42 -3.86 -0.34 -8.64
C LEU A 42 -2.58 0.50 -8.72
N GLY A 43 -1.91 0.74 -7.59
CA GLY A 43 -0.60 1.40 -7.58
C GLY A 43 0.44 0.66 -8.42
N LEU A 44 0.44 -0.68 -8.37
CA LEU A 44 1.37 -1.49 -9.14
C LEU A 44 1.07 -1.46 -10.66
N ILE A 45 -0.21 -1.43 -11.03
CA ILE A 45 -0.65 -1.21 -12.42
C ILE A 45 -0.19 0.16 -12.91
N VAL A 46 -0.40 1.23 -12.13
CA VAL A 46 0.05 2.59 -12.47
C VAL A 46 1.56 2.62 -12.66
N THR A 47 2.31 2.01 -11.74
CA THR A 47 3.77 1.89 -11.83
C THR A 47 4.19 1.24 -13.15
N THR A 48 3.54 0.13 -13.52
CA THR A 48 3.81 -0.61 -14.75
C THR A 48 3.53 0.25 -15.99
N LEU A 49 2.38 0.92 -16.04
CA LEU A 49 2.01 1.79 -17.16
C LEU A 49 2.99 2.95 -17.34
N VAL A 50 3.36 3.62 -16.25
CA VAL A 50 4.31 4.73 -16.28
C VAL A 50 5.70 4.25 -16.71
N ALA A 51 6.14 3.09 -16.21
CA ALA A 51 7.42 2.50 -16.58
C ALA A 51 7.47 2.18 -18.09
N LEU A 52 6.43 1.55 -18.65
CA LEU A 52 6.33 1.24 -20.08
C LEU A 52 6.26 2.50 -20.95
N PHE A 53 5.49 3.51 -20.52
CA PHE A 53 5.38 4.79 -21.22
C PHE A 53 6.72 5.57 -21.23
N THR A 54 7.43 5.55 -20.11
CA THR A 54 8.74 6.19 -19.97
C THR A 54 9.77 5.53 -20.89
N GLN A 55 9.72 4.20 -20.99
CA GLN A 55 10.61 3.42 -21.83
C GLN A 55 10.34 3.63 -23.32
N SER A 56 9.07 3.63 -23.76
CA SER A 56 8.72 3.85 -25.17
C SER A 56 9.10 5.24 -25.66
N GLY A 57 9.03 6.25 -24.80
CA GLY A 57 9.39 7.64 -25.12
C GLY A 57 10.87 7.99 -24.91
N ASN A 58 11.73 7.07 -24.45
CA ASN A 58 13.09 7.35 -23.99
C ASN A 58 13.18 8.53 -22.99
N PHE A 59 12.12 8.76 -22.22
CA PHE A 59 11.97 9.94 -21.38
C PHE A 59 13.00 9.95 -20.25
N TRP A 60 13.34 8.75 -19.75
CA TRP A 60 14.39 8.54 -18.76
C TRP A 60 15.76 9.01 -19.26
N LEU A 61 16.12 8.67 -20.51
CA LEU A 61 17.39 9.09 -21.12
C LEU A 61 17.45 10.62 -21.25
N ARG A 62 16.35 11.24 -21.71
CA ARG A 62 16.23 12.71 -21.83
C ARG A 62 16.36 13.40 -20.48
N PHE A 63 15.76 12.84 -19.43
CA PHE A 63 15.89 13.33 -18.05
C PHE A 63 17.33 13.22 -17.55
N MET A 64 18.03 12.11 -17.83
CA MET A 64 19.44 11.96 -17.47
C MET A 64 20.36 12.96 -18.17
N PHE A 65 20.15 13.20 -19.46
CA PHE A 65 20.90 14.21 -20.22
C PHE A 65 20.61 15.64 -19.73
N ALA A 66 19.35 15.95 -19.43
CA ALA A 66 18.95 17.25 -18.88
C ALA A 66 19.55 17.50 -17.49
N THR A 67 19.65 16.46 -16.66
CA THR A 67 20.14 16.56 -15.28
C THR A 67 21.64 16.27 -15.14
N ARG A 68 22.36 16.13 -16.27
CA ARG A 68 23.82 15.90 -16.32
C ARG A 68 24.30 14.74 -15.42
N GLY A 69 23.49 13.69 -15.27
CA GLY A 69 23.78 12.53 -14.42
C GLY A 69 23.43 12.66 -12.93
N TRP A 70 23.08 13.85 -12.43
CA TRP A 70 22.64 14.05 -11.02
C TRP A 70 21.18 13.65 -10.77
N GLY A 71 20.43 13.33 -11.83
CA GLY A 71 18.99 13.02 -11.74
C GLY A 71 18.65 11.81 -10.87
N TRP A 72 19.57 10.84 -10.74
CA TRP A 72 19.37 9.68 -9.87
C TRP A 72 19.26 10.09 -8.38
N MET A 73 20.10 11.03 -7.94
CA MET A 73 20.12 11.49 -6.56
C MET A 73 18.87 12.33 -6.22
N MET A 74 18.39 13.12 -7.18
CA MET A 74 17.11 13.82 -7.07
C MET A 74 15.93 12.84 -6.92
N LEU A 75 15.89 11.77 -7.75
CA LEU A 75 14.84 10.75 -7.69
C LEU A 75 14.87 9.99 -6.35
N ALA A 76 16.05 9.63 -5.86
CA ALA A 76 16.20 8.96 -4.57
C ALA A 76 15.67 9.82 -3.41
N ILE A 77 16.04 11.10 -3.37
CA ILE A 77 15.54 12.03 -2.34
C ILE A 77 14.03 12.21 -2.46
N ALA A 78 13.51 12.38 -3.68
CA ALA A 78 12.07 12.54 -3.92
C ALA A 78 11.27 11.32 -3.43
N GLN A 79 11.76 10.10 -3.70
CA GLN A 79 11.13 8.88 -3.21
C GLN A 79 11.13 8.80 -1.67
N VAL A 80 12.26 9.11 -1.03
CA VAL A 80 12.36 9.09 0.44
C VAL A 80 11.43 10.12 1.07
N VAL A 81 11.37 11.35 0.53
CA VAL A 81 10.47 12.39 1.03
C VAL A 81 9.02 11.94 0.93
N ILE A 82 8.59 11.40 -0.21
CA ILE A 82 7.21 10.94 -0.37
C ILE A 82 6.90 9.75 0.54
N ALA A 83 7.84 8.80 0.71
CA ALA A 83 7.69 7.67 1.62
C ALA A 83 7.54 8.11 3.08
N VAL A 84 8.35 9.07 3.53
CA VAL A 84 8.27 9.63 4.89
C VAL A 84 6.96 10.41 5.07
N VAL A 85 6.54 11.18 4.07
CA VAL A 85 5.26 11.92 4.12
C VAL A 85 4.08 10.95 4.19
N LEU A 86 4.05 9.87 3.41
CA LEU A 86 3.05 8.82 3.55
C LEU A 86 3.10 8.21 4.96
N GLY A 87 4.27 7.72 5.39
CA GLY A 87 4.44 7.06 6.68
C GLY A 87 4.00 7.91 7.88
N THR A 88 4.23 9.22 7.84
CA THR A 88 3.89 10.13 8.94
C THR A 88 2.48 10.73 8.85
N ARG A 89 1.91 10.87 7.63
CA ARG A 89 0.59 11.50 7.43
C ARG A 89 -0.56 10.52 7.18
N LEU A 90 -0.30 9.23 7.02
CA LEU A 90 -1.34 8.19 6.93
C LEU A 90 -2.35 8.25 8.09
N MET A 91 -1.94 8.68 9.28
CA MET A 91 -2.80 8.76 10.47
C MET A 91 -3.56 10.09 10.65
N LYS A 92 -3.25 11.14 9.87
CA LYS A 92 -3.80 12.50 10.09
C LYS A 92 -4.56 13.11 8.89
N MET A 93 -4.66 12.41 7.76
CA MET A 93 -5.25 12.93 6.53
C MET A 93 -6.44 12.10 6.02
N SER A 94 -7.32 12.75 5.26
CA SER A 94 -8.46 12.13 4.54
C SER A 94 -8.01 11.02 3.58
N GLU A 95 -8.80 9.94 3.47
CA GLU A 95 -8.55 8.79 2.57
C GLU A 95 -8.19 9.23 1.14
N THR A 96 -8.81 10.30 0.63
CA THR A 96 -8.62 10.76 -0.75
C THR A 96 -7.22 11.33 -0.98
N THR A 97 -6.70 12.15 -0.05
CA THR A 97 -5.38 12.76 -0.18
C THR A 97 -4.27 11.71 -0.15
N VAL A 98 -4.43 10.70 0.71
CA VAL A 98 -3.49 9.58 0.81
C VAL A 98 -3.44 8.79 -0.50
N ARG A 99 -4.59 8.50 -1.11
CA ARG A 99 -4.64 7.79 -2.40
C ARG A 99 -3.95 8.57 -3.53
N VAL A 100 -4.19 9.87 -3.64
CA VAL A 100 -3.54 10.70 -4.68
C VAL A 100 -2.01 10.72 -4.49
N LEU A 101 -1.54 10.91 -3.26
CA LEU A 101 -0.10 10.86 -2.95
C LEU A 101 0.50 9.48 -3.24
N PHE A 102 -0.23 8.39 -2.94
CA PHE A 102 0.19 7.03 -3.25
C PHE A 102 0.31 6.79 -4.77
N TYR A 103 -0.67 7.24 -5.57
CA TYR A 103 -0.57 7.13 -7.03
C TYR A 103 0.56 7.99 -7.62
N ALA A 104 0.81 9.18 -7.06
CA ALA A 104 1.95 10.01 -7.44
C ALA A 104 3.28 9.33 -7.11
N TYR A 105 3.39 8.72 -5.92
CA TYR A 105 4.54 7.91 -5.53
C TYR A 105 4.77 6.72 -6.47
N ALA A 106 3.70 6.00 -6.79
CA ALA A 106 3.72 4.86 -7.71
C ALA A 106 4.20 5.28 -9.12
N ALA A 107 3.68 6.39 -9.64
CA ALA A 107 4.12 6.94 -10.93
C ALA A 107 5.62 7.32 -10.91
N LEU A 108 6.08 8.01 -9.87
CA LEU A 108 7.49 8.37 -9.73
C LEU A 108 8.39 7.13 -9.61
N THR A 109 7.94 6.12 -8.89
CA THR A 109 8.63 4.83 -8.74
C THR A 109 8.70 4.11 -10.09
N GLY A 110 7.63 4.13 -10.88
CA GLY A 110 7.61 3.55 -12.24
C GLY A 110 8.57 4.26 -13.19
N PHE A 111 8.62 5.60 -13.13
CA PHE A 111 9.61 6.38 -13.88
C PHE A 111 11.04 6.03 -13.49
N THR A 112 11.29 5.85 -12.18
CA THR A 112 12.61 5.48 -11.67
C THR A 112 13.01 4.07 -12.11
N LEU A 113 12.09 3.09 -12.02
CA LEU A 113 12.31 1.73 -12.51
C LEU A 113 12.55 1.66 -14.02
N SER A 114 12.22 2.70 -14.78
CA SER A 114 12.56 2.75 -16.20
C SER A 114 14.07 2.70 -16.46
N SER A 115 14.92 3.06 -15.48
CA SER A 115 16.36 2.88 -15.57
C SER A 115 16.77 1.41 -15.72
N VAL A 116 15.98 0.50 -15.13
CA VAL A 116 16.27 -0.94 -15.09
C VAL A 116 16.07 -1.57 -16.47
N PHE A 117 15.13 -1.05 -17.29
CA PHE A 117 14.93 -1.52 -18.66
C PHE A 117 16.11 -1.25 -19.61
N GLN A 118 17.09 -0.42 -19.22
CA GLN A 118 18.32 -0.22 -19.99
C GLN A 118 19.30 -1.39 -19.81
N VAL A 119 19.22 -2.10 -18.68
CA VAL A 119 20.13 -3.21 -18.33
C VAL A 119 19.44 -4.55 -18.57
N PHE A 120 18.13 -4.64 -18.30
CA PHE A 120 17.34 -5.87 -18.41
C PHE A 120 16.42 -5.86 -19.63
N SER A 121 16.22 -7.04 -20.22
CA SER A 121 15.29 -7.20 -21.33
C SER A 121 13.85 -6.84 -20.94
N LEU A 122 13.10 -6.27 -21.88
CA LEU A 122 11.68 -5.95 -21.70
C LEU A 122 10.87 -7.16 -21.24
N GLY A 123 11.18 -8.35 -21.76
CA GLY A 123 10.50 -9.60 -21.39
C GLY A 123 10.69 -9.95 -19.91
N SER A 124 11.91 -9.89 -19.38
CA SER A 124 12.20 -10.19 -17.98
C SER A 124 11.50 -9.21 -17.03
N VAL A 125 11.53 -7.92 -17.36
CA VAL A 125 10.93 -6.90 -16.49
C VAL A 125 9.40 -6.97 -16.54
N ALA A 126 8.81 -7.14 -17.73
CA ALA A 126 7.36 -7.34 -17.86
C ALA A 126 6.87 -8.59 -17.11
N LEU A 127 7.64 -9.68 -17.12
CA LEU A 127 7.34 -10.90 -16.38
C LEU A 127 7.34 -10.64 -14.87
N VAL A 128 8.35 -9.94 -14.34
CA VAL A 128 8.40 -9.60 -12.91
C VAL A 128 7.21 -8.73 -12.51
N PHE A 129 6.88 -7.68 -13.27
CA PHE A 129 5.70 -6.84 -13.01
C PHE A 129 4.40 -7.66 -13.05
N ALA A 130 4.23 -8.50 -14.07
CA ALA A 130 3.05 -9.36 -14.20
C ALA A 130 2.93 -10.37 -13.04
N LEU A 131 4.04 -10.98 -12.61
CA LEU A 131 4.07 -11.86 -11.44
C LEU A 131 3.70 -11.12 -10.17
N THR A 132 4.28 -9.94 -9.92
CA THR A 132 3.94 -9.15 -8.73
C THR A 132 2.49 -8.66 -8.75
N ALA A 133 1.97 -8.22 -9.89
CA ALA A 133 0.58 -7.82 -10.03
C ALA A 133 -0.37 -9.01 -9.82
N GLY A 134 -0.05 -10.16 -10.43
CA GLY A 134 -0.79 -11.41 -10.24
C GLY A 134 -0.78 -11.88 -8.79
N PHE A 135 0.35 -11.75 -8.10
CA PHE A 135 0.46 -12.11 -6.68
C PHE A 135 -0.39 -11.21 -5.80
N PHE A 136 -0.31 -9.89 -5.97
CA PHE A 136 -1.17 -8.94 -5.25
C PHE A 136 -2.66 -9.13 -5.57
N LEU A 137 -3.00 -9.48 -6.83
CA LEU A 137 -4.37 -9.77 -7.24
C LEU A 137 -4.88 -11.07 -6.62
N CYS A 138 -4.08 -12.14 -6.62
CA CYS A 138 -4.40 -13.39 -5.92
C CYS A 138 -4.59 -13.14 -4.42
N LEU A 139 -3.71 -12.36 -3.77
CA LEU A 139 -3.88 -11.99 -2.37
C LEU A 139 -5.14 -11.16 -2.12
N THR A 140 -5.50 -10.27 -3.03
CA THR A 140 -6.76 -9.51 -2.95
C THR A 140 -7.96 -10.44 -3.05
N MET A 141 -7.95 -11.37 -4.02
CA MET A 141 -9.01 -12.36 -4.19
C MET A 141 -9.09 -13.34 -3.01
N LEU A 142 -7.95 -13.71 -2.42
CA LEU A 142 -7.87 -14.53 -1.21
C LEU A 142 -8.34 -13.75 0.03
N ALA A 143 -8.03 -12.45 0.15
CA ALA A 143 -8.50 -11.61 1.25
C ALA A 143 -10.04 -11.46 1.23
N LEU A 144 -10.64 -11.43 0.04
CA LEU A 144 -12.10 -11.38 -0.13
C LEU A 144 -12.76 -12.76 0.01
N THR A 145 -12.11 -13.84 -0.43
CA THR A 145 -12.67 -15.20 -0.42
C THR A 145 -12.42 -15.96 0.89
N THR A 146 -11.38 -15.63 1.66
CA THR A 146 -11.06 -16.33 2.92
C THR A 146 -12.02 -15.88 4.04
N LYS A 147 -13.21 -16.48 4.01
CA LYS A 147 -14.20 -16.47 5.10
C LYS A 147 -13.91 -17.67 6.00
N LYS A 148 -13.14 -17.46 7.07
CA LYS A 148 -13.08 -18.32 8.26
C LYS A 148 -12.94 -17.44 9.49
#